data_AF-A0A0L0UKV1-F1
#
_entry.id   AF-A0A0L0UKV1-F1
#
_cell.length_a   1.000
_cell.length_b   1.000
_cell.length_c   1.000
_cell.angle_alpha   90.00
_cell.angle_beta   90.00
_cell.angle_gamma   90.00
#
_symmetry.space_group_name_H-M   'P 1'
#
loop_
_entity.id
_entity.type
_entity.pdbx_description
1 polymer ?
#
loop_
_entity_poly.entity_id
_entity_poly.type
_entity_poly.pdbx_seq_one_letter_code
_entity_poly.pdbx_strand_id
1 'polypeptide(L)'
;MWKLTKDLLEASADGPQCIDLTFTRGVTSELIVYKPSTDQREVLGKATDILDIFLQLNSLARAHGIGRIDIVENRFIGVKSRGCYETPAGTILRRAHMDLEGLTLDGKILYNGYWFSPEREFVQSALEASQKTVNGRVRLSSIR
;
A
#
# COMPACT_ATOMS: atom_id res chain seq x y z
N MET A 1 -13.57 -10.09 14.96
CA MET A 1 -12.30 -9.40 15.28
C MET A 1 -12.02 -8.34 14.22
N TRP A 2 -11.94 -8.74 12.95
CA TRP A 2 -11.87 -7.83 11.79
C TRP A 2 -13.24 -7.22 11.46
N LYS A 3 -13.28 -5.94 11.09
CA LYS A 3 -14.53 -5.19 10.81
C LYS A 3 -14.58 -4.62 9.40
N LEU A 4 -13.43 -4.38 8.76
CA LEU A 4 -13.37 -3.71 7.46
C LEU A 4 -13.13 -4.69 6.31
N THR A 5 -12.21 -5.63 6.52
CA THR A 5 -11.74 -6.59 5.52
C THR A 5 -12.54 -7.88 5.60
N LYS A 6 -12.91 -8.46 4.45
CA LYS A 6 -13.53 -9.78 4.37
C LYS A 6 -12.56 -10.87 4.82
N ASP A 7 -13.10 -11.98 5.32
CA ASP A 7 -12.27 -13.14 5.63
C ASP A 7 -11.65 -13.73 4.37
N LEU A 8 -10.44 -14.29 4.45
CA LEU A 8 -9.75 -14.87 3.27
C LEU A 8 -10.55 -16.03 2.66
N LEU A 9 -11.32 -16.76 3.47
CA LEU A 9 -12.18 -17.83 2.97
C LEU A 9 -13.41 -17.31 2.20
N GLU A 10 -13.84 -16.09 2.51
CA GLU A 10 -14.99 -15.40 1.89
C GLU A 10 -14.57 -14.35 0.85
N ALA A 11 -13.30 -13.98 0.86
CA ALA A 11 -12.71 -13.02 -0.06
C ALA A 11 -12.57 -13.66 -1.44
N SER A 12 -12.91 -12.88 -2.47
CA SER A 12 -12.71 -13.24 -3.88
C SER A 12 -13.48 -14.49 -4.38
N ALA A 13 -14.80 -14.36 -4.56
CA ALA A 13 -15.57 -15.28 -5.40
C ALA A 13 -15.26 -15.10 -6.91
N ASP A 14 -14.79 -13.90 -7.31
CA ASP A 14 -14.70 -13.46 -8.72
C ASP A 14 -13.29 -13.57 -9.34
N GLY A 15 -12.30 -14.11 -8.61
CA GLY A 15 -10.95 -14.34 -9.12
C GLY A 15 -9.95 -13.20 -8.88
N PRO A 16 -8.71 -13.31 -9.41
CA PRO A 16 -7.64 -12.35 -9.16
C PRO A 16 -7.94 -10.98 -9.78
N GLN A 17 -7.74 -9.93 -8.99
CA GLN A 17 -7.94 -8.54 -9.39
C GLN A 17 -6.59 -7.88 -9.69
N CYS A 18 -6.42 -7.40 -10.92
CA CYS A 18 -5.23 -6.69 -11.38
C CYS A 18 -5.42 -5.17 -11.31
N ILE A 19 -4.37 -4.46 -10.90
CA ILE A 19 -4.32 -3.00 -10.86
C ILE A 19 -2.95 -2.48 -11.34
N ASP A 20 -2.95 -1.30 -11.94
CA ASP A 20 -1.73 -0.52 -12.19
C ASP A 20 -1.72 0.74 -11.33
N LEU A 21 -0.60 0.99 -10.65
CA LEU A 21 -0.34 2.21 -9.90
C LEU A 21 0.83 2.95 -10.54
N THR A 22 0.58 4.19 -10.97
CA THR A 22 1.64 5.07 -11.48
C THR A 22 2.13 5.96 -10.34
N PHE A 23 3.45 6.10 -10.22
CA PHE A 23 4.13 6.93 -9.24
C PHE A 23 4.89 8.06 -9.92
N THR A 24 4.87 9.22 -9.28
CA THR A 24 5.65 10.40 -9.63
C THR A 24 6.29 10.94 -8.36
N ARG A 25 7.63 10.93 -8.32
CA ARG A 25 8.43 11.30 -7.16
C ARG A 25 7.99 10.60 -5.87
N GLY A 26 7.75 9.29 -5.96
CA GLY A 26 7.32 8.46 -4.83
C GLY A 26 5.83 8.59 -4.45
N VAL A 27 5.08 9.50 -5.06
CA VAL A 27 3.65 9.69 -4.79
C VAL A 27 2.82 9.07 -5.90
N THR A 28 1.76 8.35 -5.56
CA THR A 28 0.84 7.79 -6.55
C THR A 28 0.07 8.90 -7.26
N SER A 29 0.12 8.90 -8.60
CA SER A 29 -0.52 9.89 -9.46
C SER A 29 -1.67 9.32 -10.31
N GLU A 30 -1.76 8.00 -10.44
CA GLU A 30 -2.81 7.34 -11.21
C GLU A 30 -3.03 5.90 -10.72
N LEU A 31 -4.29 5.49 -10.67
CA LEU A 31 -4.74 4.10 -10.50
C LEU A 31 -5.55 3.67 -11.72
N ILE A 32 -5.26 2.48 -12.24
CA ILE A 32 -6.08 1.79 -13.24
C ILE A 32 -6.48 0.44 -12.67
N VAL A 33 -7.78 0.15 -12.69
CA VAL A 33 -8.36 -1.13 -12.25
C VAL A 33 -8.83 -1.89 -13.48
N TYR A 34 -8.43 -3.16 -13.59
CA TYR A 34 -8.82 -4.02 -14.71
C TYR A 34 -10.02 -4.90 -14.34
N LYS A 35 -10.71 -5.49 -15.31
CA LYS A 35 -11.68 -6.54 -14.98
C LYS A 35 -10.96 -7.82 -14.50
N PRO A 36 -11.56 -8.61 -13.59
CA PRO A 36 -11.05 -9.94 -13.24
C PRO A 36 -11.11 -10.84 -14.48
N SER A 37 -9.95 -11.10 -15.10
CA SER A 37 -9.84 -11.89 -16.33
C SER A 37 -8.42 -12.42 -16.46
N THR A 38 -8.29 -13.64 -16.97
CA THR A 38 -7.00 -14.29 -17.25
C THR A 38 -6.27 -13.69 -18.45
N ASP A 39 -6.94 -12.92 -19.31
CA ASP A 39 -6.37 -12.53 -20.61
C ASP A 39 -6.75 -11.14 -21.16
N GLN A 40 -7.66 -10.39 -20.50
CA GLN A 40 -8.14 -9.11 -21.06
C GLN A 40 -7.79 -7.89 -20.19
N ARG A 41 -7.12 -6.93 -20.84
CA ARG A 41 -6.72 -5.60 -20.33
C ARG A 41 -7.89 -4.61 -20.34
N GLU A 42 -9.11 -5.07 -20.11
CA GLU A 42 -10.27 -4.17 -20.11
C GLU A 42 -10.25 -3.35 -18.82
N VAL A 43 -10.21 -2.03 -18.97
CA VAL A 43 -10.19 -1.09 -17.85
C VAL A 43 -11.60 -0.98 -17.28
N LEU A 44 -11.74 -1.36 -16.02
CA LEU A 44 -12.97 -1.19 -15.25
C LEU A 44 -13.11 0.25 -14.74
N GLY A 45 -11.99 0.85 -14.31
CA GLY A 45 -11.98 2.19 -13.73
C GLY A 45 -10.59 2.82 -13.72
N LYS A 46 -10.58 4.15 -13.67
CA LYS A 46 -9.37 4.96 -13.55
C LYS A 46 -9.61 6.07 -12.53
N ALA A 47 -8.61 6.35 -11.70
CA ALA A 47 -8.60 7.45 -10.75
C ALA A 47 -7.27 8.21 -10.83
N THR A 48 -7.33 9.54 -10.74
CA THR A 48 -6.14 10.42 -10.71
C THR A 48 -6.12 11.31 -9.48
N ASP A 49 -7.26 11.52 -8.82
CA ASP A 49 -7.30 12.21 -7.53
C ASP A 49 -6.80 11.29 -6.41
N ILE A 50 -6.00 11.85 -5.50
CA ILE A 50 -5.31 11.08 -4.44
C ILE A 50 -6.32 10.45 -3.48
N LEU A 51 -7.39 11.18 -3.12
CA LEU A 51 -8.41 10.65 -2.22
C LEU A 51 -9.18 9.52 -2.90
N ASP A 52 -9.58 9.70 -4.16
CA ASP A 52 -10.28 8.67 -4.92
C ASP A 52 -9.43 7.40 -5.10
N ILE A 53 -8.15 7.55 -5.41
CA ILE A 53 -7.19 6.44 -5.47
C ILE A 53 -7.19 5.69 -4.14
N PHE A 54 -7.04 6.39 -3.02
CA PHE A 54 -6.97 5.77 -1.71
C PHE A 54 -8.28 5.06 -1.31
N LEU A 55 -9.43 5.67 -1.60
CA LEU A 55 -10.75 5.09 -1.33
C LEU A 55 -11.02 3.85 -2.18
N GLN A 56 -10.70 3.88 -3.47
CA GLN A 56 -10.84 2.73 -4.36
C GLN A 56 -9.94 1.57 -3.94
N LEU A 57 -8.67 1.85 -3.61
CA LEU A 57 -7.75 0.83 -3.08
C LEU A 57 -8.27 0.22 -1.76
N ASN A 58 -8.87 1.01 -0.87
CA ASN A 58 -9.46 0.49 0.36
C ASN A 58 -10.62 -0.46 0.06
N SER A 59 -11.53 -0.08 -0.85
CA SER A 59 -12.67 -0.92 -1.23
C SER A 59 -12.20 -2.25 -1.80
N LEU A 60 -11.26 -2.21 -2.75
CA LEU A 60 -10.69 -3.38 -3.41
C LEU A 60 -9.96 -4.28 -2.39
N ALA A 61 -9.02 -3.73 -1.63
CA ALA A 61 -8.28 -4.49 -0.63
C ALA A 61 -9.19 -5.16 0.42
N ARG A 62 -10.24 -4.47 0.88
CA ARG A 62 -11.22 -5.03 1.83
C ARG A 62 -11.97 -6.21 1.25
N ALA A 63 -12.40 -6.13 -0.01
CA ALA A 63 -13.09 -7.22 -0.70
C ALA A 63 -12.20 -8.47 -0.88
N HIS A 64 -10.89 -8.26 -1.02
CA HIS A 64 -9.89 -9.32 -1.17
C HIS A 64 -9.19 -9.73 0.15
N GLY A 65 -9.64 -9.25 1.31
CA GLY A 65 -9.07 -9.61 2.61
C GLY A 65 -7.64 -9.10 2.86
N ILE A 66 -7.19 -8.11 2.11
CA ILE A 66 -5.83 -7.56 2.18
C ILE A 66 -5.70 -6.54 3.32
N GLY A 67 -4.57 -6.63 4.05
CA GLY A 67 -4.14 -5.62 5.02
C GLY A 67 -4.48 -5.90 6.47
N ARG A 68 -4.68 -7.16 6.85
CA ARG A 68 -4.79 -7.59 8.25
C ARG A 68 -3.40 -7.82 8.85
N ILE A 69 -3.21 -7.38 10.09
CA ILE A 69 -2.01 -7.68 10.87
C ILE A 69 -2.38 -7.94 12.34
N ASP A 70 -1.89 -9.04 12.91
CA ASP A 70 -2.01 -9.39 14.34
C ASP A 70 -0.61 -9.50 14.91
N ILE A 71 -0.25 -8.58 15.82
CA ILE A 71 1.12 -8.43 16.33
C ILE A 71 1.13 -8.14 17.82
N VAL A 72 2.28 -8.43 18.45
CA VAL A 72 2.63 -7.94 19.78
C VAL A 72 3.66 -6.84 19.63
N GLU A 73 3.35 -5.65 20.13
CA GLU A 73 4.20 -4.47 20.04
C GLU A 73 4.57 -3.94 21.43
N ASN A 74 5.73 -3.27 21.52
CA ASN A 74 6.14 -2.55 22.72
C ASN A 74 5.45 -1.18 22.74
N ARG A 75 4.76 -0.86 23.85
CA ARG A 75 4.23 0.48 24.08
C ARG A 75 5.31 1.39 24.64
N PHE A 76 5.11 2.68 24.42
CA PHE A 76 5.99 3.74 24.92
C PHE A 76 6.24 3.65 26.43
N ILE A 77 5.22 3.32 27.23
CA ILE A 77 5.32 3.19 28.69
C ILE A 77 5.99 1.89 29.18
N GLY A 78 6.63 1.13 28.29
CA GLY A 78 7.42 -0.06 28.65
C GLY A 78 6.64 -1.37 28.82
N VAL A 79 5.38 -1.42 28.39
CA VAL A 79 4.56 -2.66 28.42
C VAL A 79 4.35 -3.24 27.03
N LYS A 80 4.06 -4.54 26.92
CA LYS A 80 3.69 -5.19 25.65
C LYS A 80 2.17 -5.16 25.45
N SER A 81 1.74 -5.04 24.20
CA SER A 81 0.34 -5.05 23.79
C SER A 81 0.16 -5.92 22.57
N ARG A 82 -0.84 -6.82 22.58
CA ARG A 82 -1.29 -7.51 21.37
C ARG A 82 -2.35 -6.64 20.69
N GLY A 83 -2.17 -6.39 19.39
CA GLY A 83 -3.06 -5.55 18.59
C GLY A 83 -3.39 -6.21 17.25
N CYS A 84 -4.63 -6.02 16.81
CA CYS A 84 -5.11 -6.45 15.51
C CYS A 84 -5.49 -5.20 14.71
N TYR A 85 -4.79 -4.95 13.60
CA TYR A 85 -4.96 -3.76 12.77
C TYR A 85 -5.37 -4.11 11.34
N GLU A 86 -6.13 -3.22 10.71
CA GLU A 86 -6.58 -3.32 9.32
C GLU A 86 -6.11 -2.08 8.54
N THR A 87 -5.18 -2.26 7.59
CA THR A 87 -4.59 -1.19 6.78
C THR A 87 -4.67 -1.47 5.26
N PRO A 88 -5.88 -1.64 4.69
CA PRO A 88 -6.09 -2.19 3.35
C PRO A 88 -5.33 -1.45 2.23
N ALA A 89 -5.65 -0.18 1.97
CA ALA A 89 -4.96 0.59 0.93
C ALA A 89 -3.47 0.79 1.26
N GLY A 90 -3.15 0.99 2.55
CA GLY A 90 -1.78 1.18 3.01
C GLY A 90 -0.88 -0.02 2.70
N THR A 91 -1.40 -1.24 2.83
CA THR A 91 -0.69 -2.48 2.46
C THR A 91 -0.38 -2.52 0.97
N ILE A 92 -1.34 -2.19 0.11
CA ILE A 92 -1.13 -2.18 -1.35
C ILE A 92 -0.13 -1.09 -1.73
N LEU A 93 -0.33 0.15 -1.28
CA LEU A 93 0.52 1.29 -1.61
C LEU A 93 1.95 1.05 -1.15
N ARG A 94 2.15 0.55 0.08
CA ARG A 94 3.49 0.24 0.60
C ARG A 94 4.17 -0.83 -0.23
N ARG A 95 3.44 -1.87 -0.64
CA ARG A 95 4.00 -2.96 -1.45
C ARG A 95 4.40 -2.47 -2.85
N ALA A 96 3.54 -1.70 -3.51
CA ALA A 96 3.83 -1.12 -4.83
C ALA A 96 5.00 -0.14 -4.78
N HIS A 97 4.99 0.74 -3.79
CA HIS A 97 6.05 1.74 -3.62
C HIS A 97 7.41 1.10 -3.35
N MET A 98 7.49 0.12 -2.44
CA MET A 98 8.72 -0.64 -2.19
C MET A 98 9.22 -1.43 -3.41
N ASP A 99 8.31 -1.94 -4.24
CA ASP A 99 8.67 -2.64 -5.48
C ASP A 99 9.36 -1.69 -6.46
N LEU A 100 8.79 -0.48 -6.63
CA LEU A 100 9.38 0.55 -7.47
C LEU A 100 10.70 1.10 -6.89
N GLU A 101 10.78 1.29 -5.58
CA GLU A 101 12.03 1.65 -4.89
C GLU A 101 13.11 0.59 -5.12
N GLY A 102 12.76 -0.70 -5.11
CA GLY A 102 13.71 -1.79 -5.40
C GLY A 102 14.35 -1.70 -6.79
N LEU A 103 13.68 -1.04 -7.75
CA LEU A 103 14.20 -0.78 -9.10
C LEU A 103 14.92 0.57 -9.22
N THR A 104 14.64 1.52 -8.32
CA THR A 104 15.03 2.93 -8.50
C THR A 104 15.96 3.47 -7.41
N LEU A 105 16.16 2.73 -6.30
CA LEU A 105 16.96 3.12 -5.15
C LEU A 105 17.98 2.04 -4.76
N ASP A 106 19.23 2.48 -4.55
CA ASP A 106 20.28 1.68 -3.91
C ASP A 106 20.19 1.79 -2.37
N GLY A 107 19.43 0.91 -1.72
CA GLY A 107 19.72 0.50 -0.34
C GLY A 107 18.87 1.05 0.84
N LYS A 108 18.71 0.14 1.81
CA LYS A 108 17.94 0.14 3.08
C LYS A 108 18.31 1.26 4.06
N ILE A 109 17.34 1.88 4.74
CA ILE A 109 17.44 2.44 6.12
C ILE A 109 16.04 2.90 6.63
N LEU A 110 15.82 2.79 7.96
CA LEU A 110 14.80 3.40 8.85
C LEU A 110 13.57 2.60 9.33
N TYR A 111 13.49 2.42 10.65
CA TYR A 111 12.28 2.17 11.45
C TYR A 111 12.56 2.66 12.88
N ASN A 112 12.01 3.80 13.34
CA ASN A 112 12.05 4.19 14.78
C ASN A 112 11.10 5.34 15.23
N GLY A 113 9.99 5.64 14.52
CA GLY A 113 8.80 6.26 15.17
C GLY A 113 8.86 7.70 15.71
N TYR A 114 9.75 8.58 15.24
CA TYR A 114 9.78 10.01 15.62
C TYR A 114 9.10 10.89 14.55
N TRP A 115 7.80 11.16 14.65
CA TRP A 115 7.09 11.93 13.61
C TRP A 115 7.13 13.46 13.82
N PHE A 116 7.19 13.95 15.06
CA PHE A 116 7.15 15.38 15.38
C PHE A 116 8.41 15.84 16.14
N SER A 117 9.60 15.61 15.56
CA SER A 117 10.86 16.04 16.17
C SER A 117 11.79 16.71 15.14
N PRO A 118 12.76 17.55 15.56
CA PRO A 118 13.75 18.15 14.65
C PRO A 118 14.57 17.09 13.87
N GLU A 119 14.79 15.93 14.46
CA GLU A 119 15.49 14.80 13.83
C GLU A 119 14.69 14.23 12.66
N ARG A 120 13.35 14.28 12.72
CA ARG A 120 12.47 13.93 11.60
C ARG A 120 12.67 14.88 10.43
N GLU A 121 12.82 16.18 10.66
CA GLU A 121 13.04 17.16 9.59
C GLU A 121 14.37 16.91 8.88
N PHE A 122 15.42 16.61 9.63
CA PHE A 122 16.71 16.22 9.09
C PHE A 122 16.62 14.95 8.24
N VAL A 123 15.98 13.89 8.73
CA VAL A 123 15.80 12.63 7.97
C VAL A 123 14.82 12.80 6.81
N GLN A 124 13.80 13.65 6.93
CA GLN A 124 12.82 13.91 5.89
C GLN A 124 13.42 14.64 4.68
N SER A 125 14.46 15.45 4.90
CA SER A 125 15.22 16.03 3.78
C SER A 125 15.85 14.95 2.88
N ALA A 126 16.25 13.81 3.46
CA ALA A 126 16.77 12.68 2.71
C ALA A 126 15.66 11.88 1.99
N LEU A 127 14.44 11.87 2.52
CA LEU A 127 13.27 11.26 1.87
C LEU A 127 12.93 11.97 0.56
N GLU A 128 12.82 13.30 0.55
CA GLU A 128 12.54 14.02 -0.71
C GLU A 128 13.64 13.80 -1.76
N ALA A 129 14.90 13.69 -1.31
CA ALA A 129 16.02 13.39 -2.18
C ALA A 129 15.95 11.96 -2.74
N SER A 130 15.63 10.96 -1.91
CA SER A 130 15.50 9.57 -2.35
C SER A 130 14.36 9.41 -3.34
N GLN A 131 13.22 10.08 -3.14
CA GLN A 131 12.07 9.88 -4.00
C GLN A 131 12.18 10.52 -5.40
N LYS A 132 13.23 11.31 -5.70
CA LYS A 132 13.39 12.01 -7.00
C LYS A 132 13.31 11.07 -8.21
N THR A 133 13.88 9.87 -8.09
CA THR A 133 13.96 8.88 -9.18
C THR A 133 12.84 7.85 -9.14
N VAL A 134 12.00 7.84 -8.10
CA VAL A 134 10.91 6.88 -7.90
C VAL A 134 9.71 7.28 -8.78
N ASN A 135 9.88 7.10 -10.08
CA ASN A 135 8.88 7.37 -11.10
C ASN A 135 8.69 6.12 -11.95
N GLY A 136 7.45 5.68 -12.11
CA GLY A 136 7.18 4.45 -12.86
C GLY A 136 5.79 3.91 -12.60
N ARG A 137 5.51 2.75 -13.18
CA ARG A 137 4.23 2.07 -13.03
C ARG A 137 4.46 0.68 -12.48
N VAL A 138 3.71 0.33 -11.44
CA VAL A 138 3.76 -0.99 -10.80
C VAL A 138 2.42 -1.68 -11.03
N ARG A 139 2.48 -2.90 -11.54
CA ARG A 139 1.32 -3.77 -11.70
C ARG A 139 1.25 -4.75 -10.53
N LEU A 140 0.13 -4.78 -9.84
CA LEU A 140 -0.13 -5.73 -8.77
C LEU A 140 -1.33 -6.61 -9.13
N SER A 141 -1.31 -7.84 -8.63
CA SER A 141 -2.42 -8.78 -8.73
C SER A 141 -2.69 -9.38 -7.36
N SER A 142 -3.96 -9.42 -6.94
CA SER A 142 -4.36 -10.17 -5.76
C SER A 142 -4.37 -11.67 -6.07
N ILE A 143 -3.76 -12.48 -5.22
CA ILE A 143 -3.78 -13.94 -5.32
C ILE A 143 -4.80 -14.48 -4.31
N ARG A 144 -5.49 -15.56 -4.65
CA ARG A 144 -6.31 -16.32 -3.69
C ARG A 144 -5.44 -17.25 -2.86
#